data_AF-A0A0F5HMV5-F1
#
_entry.id   AF-A0A0F5HMV5-F1
#
_cell.length_a   1.000
_cell.length_b   1.000
_cell.length_c   1.000
_cell.angle_alpha   90.00
_cell.angle_beta   90.00
_cell.angle_gamma   90.00
#
_symmetry.space_group_name_H-M   'P 1'
#
loop_
_entity.id
_entity.type
_entity.pdbx_description
1 polymer ?
#
loop_
_entity_poly.entity_id
_entity_poly.type
_entity_poly.pdbx_seq_one_letter_code
_entity_poly.pdbx_strand_id
1 'polypeptide(L)'
;MEKKQVAFRIQEDLYRQLQMYALQRNTSVQELMEKSVHQILRGGAGLPIRLIKILKEAIENRKEEIKEHLLSAYQRSLRIDSVDDDSVIQVIINEFGEIFERESIKGILPNVITESKGYVLYEFNCRDVLDVYYKRVHFNGTDWDMPTKEMEEGFAEWLLLQGLVKEDKGYENNASDIVEEFYEQQVHTEGGGLGFHTYLKYIYQWSPKAFWIIKNRIREPYLALDDDELESFWTEILKRPEIHEMLEG
;
A
#
# COMPACT_ATOMS: atom_id res chain seq x y z
N MET A 1 -37.03 12.72 -18.66
CA MET A 1 -35.83 12.94 -17.81
C MET A 1 -35.18 14.25 -18.23
N GLU A 2 -34.93 15.16 -17.29
CA GLU A 2 -34.16 16.38 -17.54
C GLU A 2 -32.67 16.07 -17.59
N LYS A 3 -31.98 16.54 -18.63
CA LYS A 3 -30.51 16.45 -18.72
C LYS A 3 -29.91 17.65 -17.97
N LYS A 4 -29.17 17.41 -16.88
CA LYS A 4 -28.36 18.45 -16.23
C LYS A 4 -27.06 18.63 -17.01
N GLN A 5 -26.77 19.86 -17.45
CA GLN A 5 -25.45 20.23 -17.99
C GLN A 5 -24.52 20.56 -16.82
N VAL A 6 -23.35 19.93 -16.80
CA VAL A 6 -22.27 20.18 -15.83
C VAL A 6 -21.00 20.48 -16.62
N ALA A 7 -20.33 21.57 -16.30
CA ALA A 7 -19.05 21.95 -16.92
C ALA A 7 -17.89 21.52 -16.01
N PHE A 8 -16.84 20.95 -16.61
CA PHE A 8 -15.61 20.56 -15.93
C PHE A 8 -14.39 20.97 -16.75
N ARG A 9 -13.27 21.24 -16.08
CA ARG A 9 -12.00 21.61 -16.72
C ARG A 9 -11.14 20.38 -16.91
N ILE A 10 -10.71 20.13 -18.14
CA ILE A 10 -9.78 19.06 -18.52
C ILE A 10 -8.47 19.72 -18.97
N GLN A 11 -7.33 19.09 -18.70
CA GLN A 11 -6.05 19.52 -19.28
C GLN A 11 -6.11 19.48 -20.81
N GLU A 12 -5.55 20.50 -21.46
CA GLU A 12 -5.70 20.74 -22.89
C GLU A 12 -5.14 19.61 -23.76
N ASP A 13 -3.97 19.07 -23.40
CA ASP A 13 -3.34 17.94 -24.10
C ASP A 13 -4.20 16.67 -24.03
N LEU A 14 -4.79 16.40 -22.87
CA LEU A 14 -5.67 15.25 -22.65
C LEU A 14 -6.98 15.41 -23.44
N TYR A 15 -7.54 16.61 -23.49
CA TYR A 15 -8.73 16.90 -24.29
C TYR A 15 -8.46 16.71 -25.79
N ARG A 16 -7.28 17.13 -26.27
CA ARG A 16 -6.86 16.95 -27.67
C ARG A 16 -6.72 15.47 -28.04
N GLN A 17 -6.16 14.66 -27.14
CA GLN A 17 -6.08 13.21 -27.32
C GLN A 17 -7.48 12.56 -27.37
N LEU A 18 -8.39 12.96 -26.47
CA LEU A 18 -9.78 12.49 -26.48
C LEU A 18 -10.50 12.85 -27.77
N GLN A 19 -10.29 14.05 -28.31
CA GLN A 19 -10.85 14.47 -29.60
C GLN A 19 -10.35 13.63 -30.77
N MET A 20 -9.03 13.36 -30.83
CA MET A 20 -8.47 12.50 -31.86
C MET A 20 -9.06 11.08 -31.80
N TYR A 21 -9.18 10.55 -30.58
CA TYR A 21 -9.77 9.23 -30.35
C TYR A 21 -11.26 9.17 -30.73
N ALA A 22 -12.03 10.23 -30.42
CA ALA A 22 -13.42 10.38 -30.82
C ALA A 22 -13.59 10.37 -32.34
N LEU A 23 -12.72 11.11 -33.03
CA LEU A 23 -12.71 11.19 -34.49
C LEU A 23 -12.44 9.82 -35.14
N GLN A 24 -11.45 9.08 -34.63
CA GLN A 24 -11.14 7.73 -35.11
C GLN A 24 -12.31 6.74 -34.95
N ARG A 25 -13.12 6.94 -33.91
CA ARG A 25 -14.27 6.09 -33.56
C ARG A 25 -15.59 6.58 -34.18
N ASN A 26 -15.54 7.64 -34.98
CA ASN A 26 -16.71 8.31 -35.57
C ASN A 26 -17.81 8.62 -34.53
N THR A 27 -17.39 9.16 -33.38
CA THR A 27 -18.25 9.51 -32.24
C THR A 27 -17.86 10.88 -31.69
N SER A 28 -18.69 11.47 -30.83
CA SER A 28 -18.34 12.72 -30.15
C SER A 28 -17.55 12.48 -28.86
N VAL A 29 -16.76 13.46 -28.42
CA VAL A 29 -16.12 13.42 -27.10
C VAL A 29 -17.16 13.28 -26.00
N GLN A 30 -18.32 13.91 -26.15
CA GLN A 30 -19.43 13.78 -25.22
C GLN A 30 -19.93 12.34 -25.15
N GLU A 31 -20.19 11.67 -26.27
CA GLU A 31 -20.61 10.26 -26.30
C GLU A 31 -19.54 9.33 -25.74
N LEU A 32 -18.26 9.61 -25.98
CA LEU A 32 -17.15 8.87 -25.38
C LEU A 32 -17.12 9.02 -23.87
N MET A 33 -17.24 10.25 -23.36
CA MET A 33 -17.29 10.50 -21.92
C MET A 33 -18.56 9.95 -21.32
N GLU A 34 -19.71 10.09 -21.96
CA GLU A 34 -20.96 9.46 -21.53
C GLU A 34 -20.77 7.95 -21.50
N LYS A 35 -20.12 7.33 -22.48
CA LYS A 35 -19.83 5.89 -22.49
C LYS A 35 -18.83 5.48 -21.42
N SER A 36 -17.78 6.27 -21.16
CA SER A 36 -16.80 6.02 -20.11
C SER A 36 -17.42 6.22 -18.73
N VAL A 37 -18.20 7.27 -18.53
CA VAL A 37 -19.03 7.49 -17.33
C VAL A 37 -20.05 6.37 -17.21
N HIS A 38 -20.67 5.91 -18.30
CA HIS A 38 -21.59 4.77 -18.26
C HIS A 38 -20.85 3.46 -18.02
N GLN A 39 -19.57 3.31 -18.38
CA GLN A 39 -18.73 2.17 -18.02
C GLN A 39 -18.29 2.22 -16.55
N ILE A 40 -17.96 3.40 -16.04
CA ILE A 40 -17.65 3.66 -14.63
C ILE A 40 -18.90 3.45 -13.75
N LEU A 41 -20.04 3.97 -14.19
CA LEU A 41 -21.36 3.77 -13.58
C LEU A 41 -21.92 2.36 -13.84
N ARG A 42 -21.39 1.62 -14.83
CA ARG A 42 -21.54 0.16 -14.96
C ARG A 42 -20.67 -0.60 -13.95
N GLY A 43 -19.92 0.07 -13.09
CA GLY A 43 -19.69 -0.42 -11.73
C GLY A 43 -21.00 -0.72 -10.97
N GLY A 44 -22.16 -0.27 -11.47
CA GLY A 44 -23.51 -0.65 -11.05
C GLY A 44 -24.27 -1.56 -12.03
N ALA A 45 -23.69 -2.00 -13.15
CA ALA A 45 -24.18 -3.20 -13.84
C ALA A 45 -23.36 -4.34 -13.25
N GLY A 46 -23.98 -5.13 -12.39
CA GLY A 46 -23.33 -6.20 -11.63
C GLY A 46 -22.37 -7.04 -12.47
N LEU A 47 -21.46 -7.70 -11.76
CA LEU A 47 -20.41 -8.54 -12.31
C LEU A 47 -20.94 -9.43 -13.46
N PRO A 48 -20.19 -9.62 -14.56
CA PRO A 48 -20.61 -10.52 -15.62
C PRO A 48 -21.04 -11.87 -15.04
N ILE A 49 -22.16 -12.46 -15.48
CA ILE A 49 -22.70 -13.72 -14.94
C ILE A 49 -21.63 -14.82 -14.85
N ARG A 50 -20.75 -14.87 -15.84
CA ARG A 50 -19.60 -15.79 -15.85
C ARG A 50 -18.62 -15.52 -14.71
N LEU A 51 -18.29 -14.25 -14.46
CA LEU A 51 -17.42 -13.84 -13.35
C LEU A 51 -18.08 -14.11 -12.00
N ILE A 52 -19.41 -13.91 -11.86
CA ILE A 52 -20.17 -14.30 -10.67
C ILE A 52 -20.01 -15.78 -10.39
N LYS A 53 -20.22 -16.65 -11.39
CA LYS A 53 -20.06 -18.10 -11.24
C LYS A 53 -18.65 -18.48 -10.78
N ILE A 54 -17.64 -17.86 -11.40
CA ILE A 54 -16.23 -18.09 -11.08
C ILE A 54 -15.89 -17.60 -9.67
N LEU A 55 -16.39 -16.43 -9.29
CA LEU A 55 -16.20 -15.87 -7.94
C LEU A 55 -16.84 -16.77 -6.88
N LYS A 56 -18.06 -17.23 -7.10
CA LYS A 56 -18.74 -18.16 -6.19
C LYS A 56 -17.95 -19.46 -6.04
N GLU A 57 -17.54 -20.06 -7.15
CA GLU A 57 -16.72 -21.28 -7.15
C GLU A 57 -15.38 -21.09 -6.43
N ALA A 58 -14.70 -19.97 -6.67
CA ALA A 58 -13.43 -19.64 -6.03
C ALA A 58 -13.60 -19.41 -4.53
N ILE A 59 -14.63 -18.69 -4.10
CA ILE A 59 -14.88 -18.42 -2.69
C ILE A 59 -15.24 -19.71 -1.93
N GLU A 60 -16.03 -20.59 -2.53
CA GLU A 60 -16.46 -21.85 -1.91
C GLU A 60 -15.33 -22.89 -1.84
N ASN A 61 -14.47 -22.98 -2.87
CA ASN A 61 -13.57 -24.12 -3.05
C ASN A 61 -12.07 -23.77 -3.03
N ARG A 62 -11.70 -22.48 -3.09
CA ARG A 62 -10.31 -22.03 -3.27
C ARG A 62 -9.86 -21.04 -2.17
N LYS A 63 -10.43 -21.17 -0.97
CA LYS A 63 -10.09 -20.33 0.20
C LYS A 63 -8.58 -20.26 0.45
N GLU A 64 -7.90 -21.41 0.48
CA GLU A 64 -6.47 -21.45 0.81
C GLU A 64 -5.61 -20.77 -0.26
N GLU A 65 -5.93 -20.96 -1.54
CA GLU A 65 -5.23 -20.26 -2.64
C GLU A 65 -5.43 -18.74 -2.56
N ILE A 66 -6.64 -18.28 -2.24
CA ILE A 66 -6.90 -16.85 -2.03
C ILE A 66 -6.08 -16.32 -0.85
N LYS A 67 -6.00 -17.08 0.25
CA LYS A 67 -5.17 -16.72 1.41
C LYS A 67 -3.68 -16.63 1.07
N GLU A 68 -3.15 -17.54 0.25
CA GLU A 68 -1.77 -17.48 -0.23
C GLU A 68 -1.51 -16.17 -0.99
N HIS A 69 -2.42 -15.77 -1.88
CA HIS A 69 -2.32 -14.50 -2.59
C HIS A 69 -2.52 -13.27 -1.69
N LEU A 70 -3.36 -13.34 -0.66
CA LEU A 70 -3.51 -12.28 0.33
C LEU A 70 -2.23 -12.10 1.14
N LEU A 71 -1.62 -13.20 1.59
CA LEU A 71 -0.34 -13.18 2.32
C LEU A 71 0.77 -12.58 1.46
N SER A 72 0.91 -13.06 0.22
CA SER A 72 1.91 -12.57 -0.73
C SER A 72 1.70 -11.08 -1.05
N ALA A 73 0.45 -10.66 -1.29
CA ALA A 73 0.10 -9.26 -1.51
C ALA A 73 0.45 -8.37 -0.32
N TYR A 74 0.14 -8.81 0.90
CA TYR A 74 0.49 -8.12 2.13
C TYR A 74 2.01 -7.97 2.29
N GLN A 75 2.76 -9.06 2.14
CA GLN A 75 4.22 -9.05 2.21
C GLN A 75 4.83 -8.13 1.16
N ARG A 76 4.28 -8.12 -0.06
CA ARG A 76 4.69 -7.19 -1.12
C ARG A 76 4.35 -5.75 -0.79
N SER A 77 3.19 -5.49 -0.20
CA SER A 77 2.79 -4.14 0.22
C SER A 77 3.73 -3.56 1.28
N LEU A 78 4.23 -4.41 2.19
CA LEU A 78 5.26 -4.03 3.18
C LEU A 78 6.59 -3.69 2.50
N ARG A 79 6.92 -4.39 1.41
CA ARG A 79 8.20 -4.24 0.69
C ARG A 79 8.20 -3.11 -0.32
N ILE A 80 7.05 -2.72 -0.84
CA ILE A 80 6.96 -1.65 -1.85
C ILE A 80 7.36 -0.33 -1.21
N ASP A 81 8.39 0.27 -1.79
CA ASP A 81 8.91 1.58 -1.41
C ASP A 81 8.19 2.66 -2.18
N SER A 82 6.87 2.71 -2.00
CA SER A 82 6.10 3.80 -2.56
C SER A 82 6.33 5.07 -1.75
N VAL A 83 6.94 6.06 -2.40
CA VAL A 83 6.91 7.46 -1.96
C VAL A 83 5.53 8.09 -2.19
N ASP A 84 4.67 7.43 -2.96
CA ASP A 84 3.32 7.87 -3.30
C ASP A 84 2.30 7.29 -2.32
N ASP A 85 1.47 8.16 -1.74
CA ASP A 85 0.41 7.81 -0.78
C ASP A 85 -0.65 6.85 -1.37
N ASP A 86 -0.66 6.75 -2.69
CA ASP A 86 -1.66 6.01 -3.44
C ASP A 86 -1.18 4.64 -3.92
N SER A 87 0.01 4.15 -3.62
CA SER A 87 0.38 2.81 -4.09
C SER A 87 -0.36 1.70 -3.36
N VAL A 88 -0.91 0.76 -4.13
CA VAL A 88 -1.67 -0.38 -3.62
C VAL A 88 -1.20 -1.69 -4.26
N ILE A 89 -1.34 -2.79 -3.52
CA ILE A 89 -1.31 -4.14 -4.08
C ILE A 89 -2.71 -4.71 -4.05
N GLN A 90 -3.23 -5.04 -5.23
CA GLN A 90 -4.56 -5.61 -5.41
C GLN A 90 -4.44 -7.11 -5.65
N VAL A 91 -5.27 -7.89 -4.95
CA VAL A 91 -5.53 -9.30 -5.24
C VAL A 91 -6.73 -9.36 -6.18
N ILE A 92 -6.53 -9.90 -7.37
CA ILE A 92 -7.51 -9.85 -8.47
C ILE A 92 -7.82 -11.28 -8.91
N ILE A 93 -9.09 -11.55 -9.21
CA ILE A 93 -9.52 -12.74 -9.95
C ILE A 93 -10.09 -12.34 -11.30
N ASN A 94 -9.68 -13.02 -12.38
CA ASN A 94 -10.17 -12.72 -13.73
C ASN A 94 -11.35 -13.60 -14.18
N GLU A 95 -11.87 -13.32 -15.38
CA GLU A 95 -12.98 -14.09 -15.97
C GLU A 95 -12.63 -15.53 -16.39
N PHE A 96 -11.40 -15.97 -16.15
CA PHE A 96 -10.92 -17.35 -16.30
C PHE A 96 -10.72 -18.05 -14.95
N GLY A 97 -10.86 -17.32 -13.83
CA GLY A 97 -10.63 -17.83 -12.49
C GLY A 97 -9.16 -17.80 -12.05
N GLU A 98 -8.27 -17.17 -12.80
CA GLU A 98 -6.88 -16.99 -12.35
C GLU A 98 -6.85 -15.91 -11.28
N ILE A 99 -6.18 -16.19 -10.16
CA ILE A 99 -5.94 -15.25 -9.08
C ILE A 99 -4.50 -14.73 -9.24
N PHE A 100 -4.32 -13.42 -9.17
CA PHE A 100 -3.01 -12.81 -9.26
C PHE A 100 -2.98 -11.47 -8.54
N GLU A 101 -1.77 -11.00 -8.29
CA GLU A 101 -1.51 -9.75 -7.60
C GLU A 101 -1.03 -8.69 -8.58
N ARG A 102 -1.50 -7.46 -8.40
CA ARG A 102 -1.08 -6.33 -9.22
C ARG A 102 -0.82 -5.10 -8.38
N GLU A 103 0.34 -4.49 -8.62
CA GLU A 103 0.64 -3.15 -8.13
C GLU A 103 -0.06 -2.11 -8.99
N SER A 104 -0.69 -1.14 -8.36
CA SER A 104 -1.38 -0.04 -9.01
C SER A 104 -1.44 1.20 -8.12
N ILE A 105 -2.02 2.27 -8.65
CA ILE A 105 -2.32 3.50 -7.91
C ILE A 105 -3.77 3.41 -7.45
N LYS A 106 -4.04 3.82 -6.21
CA LYS A 106 -5.34 3.82 -5.55
C LYS A 106 -6.36 4.53 -6.42
N GLY A 107 -7.52 3.90 -6.60
CA GLY A 107 -8.58 4.42 -7.46
C GLY A 107 -8.31 4.31 -8.97
N ILE A 108 -7.11 3.91 -9.40
CA ILE A 108 -6.84 3.51 -10.79
C ILE A 108 -7.01 2.00 -10.88
N LEU A 109 -8.12 1.56 -11.48
CA LEU A 109 -8.26 0.16 -11.89
C LEU A 109 -7.14 -0.15 -12.90
N PRO A 110 -6.26 -1.14 -12.64
CA PRO A 110 -5.23 -1.54 -13.58
C PRO A 110 -5.84 -1.75 -14.97
N ASN A 111 -5.15 -1.34 -16.04
CA ASN A 111 -5.59 -1.64 -17.41
C ASN A 111 -5.88 -3.15 -17.61
N VAL A 112 -5.18 -4.01 -16.86
CA VAL A 112 -5.44 -5.44 -16.78
C VAL A 112 -6.84 -5.76 -16.29
N ILE A 113 -7.43 -5.03 -15.34
CA ILE A 113 -8.82 -5.22 -14.91
C ILE A 113 -9.80 -4.83 -16.02
N THR A 114 -9.53 -3.72 -16.72
CA THR A 114 -10.38 -3.28 -17.84
C THR A 114 -10.29 -4.21 -19.05
N GLU A 115 -9.15 -4.88 -19.26
CA GLU A 115 -8.91 -5.80 -20.38
C GLU A 115 -9.29 -7.26 -20.06
N SER A 116 -9.02 -7.74 -18.83
CA SER A 116 -9.30 -9.12 -18.39
C SER A 116 -10.66 -9.30 -17.69
N LYS A 117 -11.44 -8.21 -17.55
CA LYS A 117 -12.70 -8.19 -16.78
C LYS A 117 -12.51 -8.77 -15.37
N GLY A 118 -11.44 -8.34 -14.71
CA GLY A 118 -11.11 -8.80 -13.37
C GLY A 118 -11.99 -8.21 -12.27
N TYR A 119 -12.00 -8.86 -11.12
CA TYR A 119 -12.59 -8.37 -9.89
C TYR A 119 -11.53 -8.26 -8.80
N VAL A 120 -11.48 -7.12 -8.10
CA VAL A 120 -10.56 -6.91 -6.99
C VAL A 120 -11.12 -7.57 -5.73
N LEU A 121 -10.55 -8.71 -5.36
CA LEU A 121 -10.88 -9.41 -4.12
C LEU A 121 -10.46 -8.60 -2.90
N TYR A 122 -9.25 -8.03 -2.90
CA TYR A 122 -8.74 -7.20 -1.80
C TYR A 122 -7.73 -6.17 -2.29
N GLU A 123 -7.61 -5.06 -1.58
CA GLU A 123 -6.66 -3.98 -1.88
C GLU A 123 -5.88 -3.63 -0.60
N PHE A 124 -4.56 -3.81 -0.65
CA PHE A 124 -3.64 -3.39 0.40
C PHE A 124 -3.05 -2.03 0.03
N ASN A 125 -3.44 -0.98 0.76
CA ASN A 125 -2.74 0.30 0.68
C ASN A 125 -1.39 0.18 1.38
N CYS A 126 -0.30 0.40 0.64
CA CYS A 126 1.04 0.15 1.15
C CYS A 126 1.37 1.06 2.35
N ARG A 127 0.87 2.30 2.35
CA ARG A 127 1.08 3.25 3.45
C ARG A 127 0.28 2.85 4.69
N ASP A 128 -1.01 2.53 4.55
CA ASP A 128 -1.85 2.12 5.68
C ASP A 128 -1.32 0.84 6.33
N VAL A 129 -0.87 -0.13 5.52
CA VAL A 129 -0.24 -1.36 6.02
C VAL A 129 1.02 -1.05 6.82
N LEU A 130 1.87 -0.14 6.32
CA LEU A 130 3.07 0.31 7.05
C LEU A 130 2.71 1.09 8.33
N ASP A 131 1.68 1.94 8.31
CA ASP A 131 1.27 2.73 9.47
C ASP A 131 0.63 1.87 10.57
N VAL A 132 -0.19 0.89 10.20
CA VAL A 132 -0.72 -0.11 11.14
C VAL A 132 0.42 -0.91 11.75
N TYR A 133 1.40 -1.31 10.92
CA TYR A 133 2.60 -1.97 11.38
C TYR A 133 3.37 -1.13 12.41
N TYR A 134 3.70 0.12 12.09
CA TYR A 134 4.43 1.02 13.01
C TYR A 134 3.70 1.26 14.34
N LYS A 135 2.37 1.14 14.35
CA LYS A 135 1.56 1.23 15.59
C LYS A 135 1.53 -0.07 16.38
N ARG A 136 1.55 -1.23 15.71
CA ARG A 136 1.51 -2.57 16.34
C ARG A 136 2.84 -2.99 16.92
N VAL A 137 3.94 -2.49 16.36
CA VAL A 137 5.23 -2.49 17.02
C VAL A 137 5.12 -1.56 18.23
N HIS A 138 4.52 -2.06 19.31
CA HIS A 138 4.75 -1.51 20.63
C HIS A 138 6.26 -1.58 20.84
N PHE A 139 6.93 -0.43 20.79
CA PHE A 139 8.33 -0.24 21.16
C PHE A 139 8.50 -0.53 22.66
N ASN A 140 8.33 -1.79 23.05
CA ASN A 140 8.58 -2.30 24.38
C ASN A 140 10.03 -2.77 24.38
N GLY A 141 10.92 -1.78 24.58
CA GLY A 141 12.35 -1.87 24.36
C GLY A 141 13.00 -3.15 24.88
N THR A 142 13.86 -3.73 24.05
CA THR A 142 15.16 -4.30 24.44
C THR A 142 15.98 -4.81 23.26
N ASP A 143 15.41 -4.98 22.05
CA ASP A 143 16.14 -5.39 20.85
C ASP A 143 15.79 -4.46 19.67
N TRP A 144 16.61 -3.43 19.41
CA TRP A 144 16.23 -2.34 18.52
C TRP A 144 16.74 -2.46 17.07
N ASP A 145 15.94 -1.90 16.16
CA ASP A 145 16.25 -1.56 14.77
C ASP A 145 17.19 -0.34 14.65
N MET A 146 18.26 -0.38 15.43
CA MET A 146 19.36 0.57 15.36
C MET A 146 20.27 0.26 14.16
N PRO A 147 21.09 1.25 13.73
CA PRO A 147 22.33 0.95 13.02
C PRO A 147 23.03 -0.24 13.66
N THR A 148 23.62 -1.11 12.84
CA THR A 148 24.42 -2.21 13.38
C THR A 148 25.58 -1.65 14.21
N LYS A 149 26.18 -2.44 15.11
CA LYS A 149 27.38 -2.00 15.87
C LYS A 149 28.48 -1.42 14.97
N GLU A 150 28.65 -1.97 13.77
CA GLU A 150 29.61 -1.49 12.76
C GLU A 150 29.23 -0.13 12.13
N MET A 151 27.98 0.29 12.26
CA MET A 151 27.42 1.54 11.73
C MET A 151 27.25 2.62 12.82
N GLU A 152 27.11 2.22 14.09
CA GLU A 152 26.86 3.13 15.22
C GLU A 152 27.93 4.20 15.34
N GLU A 153 29.22 3.86 15.19
CA GLU A 153 30.33 4.82 15.27
C GLU A 153 30.19 5.94 14.23
N GLY A 154 29.93 5.58 12.97
CA GLY A 154 29.78 6.56 11.90
C GLY A 154 28.52 7.41 12.02
N PHE A 155 27.44 6.86 12.60
CA PHE A 155 26.22 7.63 12.83
C PHE A 155 26.38 8.57 14.03
N ALA A 156 26.98 8.10 15.13
CA ALA A 156 27.27 8.91 16.31
C ALA A 156 28.18 10.10 15.97
N GLU A 157 29.26 9.87 15.20
CA GLU A 157 30.14 10.94 14.71
C GLU A 157 29.35 11.98 13.90
N TRP A 158 28.47 11.53 13.00
CA TRP A 158 27.63 12.43 12.22
C TRP A 158 26.65 13.24 13.08
N LEU A 159 26.00 12.62 14.06
CA LEU A 159 25.07 13.30 14.99
C LEU A 159 25.77 14.41 15.78
N LEU A 160 27.00 14.15 16.25
CA LEU A 160 27.82 15.15 16.94
C LEU A 160 28.21 16.30 16.00
N LEU A 161 28.65 15.98 14.78
CA LEU A 161 28.99 16.99 13.76
C LEU A 161 27.81 17.88 13.37
N GLN A 162 26.60 17.34 13.34
CA GLN A 162 25.37 18.12 13.08
C GLN A 162 24.88 18.90 14.31
N GLY A 163 25.50 18.72 15.49
CA GLY A 163 25.05 19.33 16.75
C GLY A 163 23.69 18.82 17.22
N LEU A 164 23.30 17.62 16.79
CA LEU A 164 22.03 16.97 17.15
C LEU A 164 22.11 16.31 18.54
N VAL A 165 23.32 15.98 18.99
CA VAL A 165 23.64 15.53 20.35
C VAL A 165 24.78 16.40 20.91
N LYS A 166 24.81 16.64 22.22
CA LYS A 166 25.87 17.41 22.90
C LYS A 166 26.94 16.48 23.47
N GLU A 167 28.22 16.75 23.20
CA GLU A 167 29.36 15.97 23.72
C GLU A 167 29.45 15.96 25.26
N ASP A 168 28.91 16.99 25.92
CA ASP A 168 29.12 17.27 27.35
C ASP A 168 28.48 16.24 28.31
N LYS A 169 27.72 15.26 27.81
CA LYS A 169 27.00 14.27 28.64
C LYS A 169 27.84 13.11 29.17
N GLY A 170 29.14 13.08 28.86
CA GLY A 170 30.04 12.07 29.42
C GLY A 170 29.82 10.68 28.86
N TYR A 171 29.37 10.57 27.60
CA TYR A 171 29.45 9.31 26.85
C TYR A 171 30.92 8.90 26.86
N GLU A 172 31.26 7.77 27.46
CA GLU A 172 32.64 7.27 27.53
C GLU A 172 33.09 6.74 26.15
N ASN A 173 33.06 7.61 25.12
CA ASN A 173 33.29 7.28 23.71
C ASN A 173 32.45 6.09 23.21
N ASN A 174 31.25 5.87 23.77
CA ASN A 174 30.39 4.77 23.38
C ASN A 174 29.37 5.25 22.34
N ALA A 175 29.60 4.88 21.08
CA ALA A 175 28.71 5.24 19.98
C ALA A 175 27.28 4.68 20.16
N SER A 176 27.13 3.51 20.79
CA SER A 176 25.83 2.90 21.05
C SER A 176 24.98 3.80 21.96
N ASP A 177 25.56 4.35 23.04
CA ASP A 177 24.85 5.20 24.00
C ASP A 177 24.37 6.52 23.35
N ILE A 178 25.17 7.09 22.44
CA ILE A 178 24.81 8.29 21.69
C ILE A 178 23.63 8.00 20.75
N VAL A 179 23.67 6.89 20.02
CA VAL A 179 22.62 6.50 19.07
C VAL A 179 21.33 6.13 19.81
N GLU A 180 21.42 5.47 20.95
CA GLU A 180 20.29 5.11 21.82
C GLU A 180 19.61 6.33 22.40
N GLU A 181 20.36 7.25 22.98
CA GLU A 181 19.77 8.47 23.52
C GLU A 181 19.11 9.32 22.43
N PHE A 182 19.75 9.45 21.27
CA PHE A 182 19.17 10.20 20.15
C PHE A 182 17.87 9.55 19.67
N TYR A 183 17.86 8.22 19.54
CA TYR A 183 16.67 7.46 19.18
C TYR A 183 15.53 7.69 20.19
N GLU A 184 15.80 7.50 21.48
CA GLU A 184 14.84 7.68 22.56
C GLU A 184 14.30 9.11 22.56
N GLN A 185 15.17 10.10 22.36
CA GLN A 185 14.76 11.49 22.22
C GLN A 185 13.78 11.65 21.04
N GLN A 186 14.08 11.16 19.84
CA GLN A 186 13.15 11.34 18.71
C GLN A 186 11.80 10.65 18.97
N VAL A 187 11.81 9.41 19.48
CA VAL A 187 10.59 8.61 19.67
C VAL A 187 9.74 9.10 20.84
N HIS A 188 10.34 9.50 21.96
CA HIS A 188 9.62 9.97 23.13
C HIS A 188 9.19 11.45 23.04
N THR A 189 9.89 12.29 22.27
CA THR A 189 9.56 13.72 22.18
C THR A 189 8.37 13.99 21.24
N GLU A 190 8.19 13.17 20.20
CA GLU A 190 7.14 13.39 19.18
C GLU A 190 5.88 12.52 19.38
N GLY A 191 5.92 11.52 20.28
CA GLY A 191 4.79 10.67 20.66
C GLY A 191 4.44 9.60 19.61
N GLY A 192 4.62 8.32 19.97
CA GLY A 192 4.27 7.19 19.08
C GLY A 192 4.99 7.25 17.72
N GLY A 193 4.51 6.50 16.73
CA GLY A 193 5.18 6.25 15.44
C GLY A 193 5.71 7.47 14.64
N LEU A 194 5.32 8.70 14.97
CA LEU A 194 5.88 9.94 14.37
C LEU A 194 7.36 10.12 14.68
N GLY A 195 7.77 9.91 15.94
CA GLY A 195 9.17 10.08 16.34
C GLY A 195 10.09 9.03 15.69
N PHE A 196 9.55 7.85 15.40
CA PHE A 196 10.26 6.81 14.66
C PHE A 196 10.51 7.21 13.19
N HIS A 197 9.52 7.81 12.53
CA HIS A 197 9.71 8.35 11.19
C HIS A 197 10.76 9.46 11.16
N THR A 198 10.77 10.33 12.16
CA THR A 198 11.77 11.40 12.28
C THR A 198 13.18 10.82 12.47
N TYR A 199 13.34 9.81 13.33
CA TYR A 199 14.60 9.08 13.48
C TYR A 199 15.09 8.48 12.15
N LEU A 200 14.24 7.77 11.42
CA LEU A 200 14.60 7.18 10.14
C LEU A 200 14.99 8.23 9.07
N LYS A 201 14.43 9.45 9.12
CA LYS A 201 14.84 10.55 8.24
C LYS A 201 16.28 10.97 8.50
N TYR A 202 16.71 11.04 9.77
CA TYR A 202 18.10 11.36 10.10
C TYR A 202 19.07 10.27 9.64
N ILE A 203 18.71 9.00 9.79
CA ILE A 203 19.51 7.90 9.24
C ILE A 203 19.61 8.03 7.73
N TYR A 204 18.52 8.34 7.02
CA TYR A 204 18.56 8.52 5.57
C TYR A 204 19.47 9.68 5.13
N GLN A 205 19.45 10.79 5.86
CA GLN A 205 20.32 11.94 5.61
C GLN A 205 21.79 11.61 5.82
N TRP A 206 22.10 10.83 6.86
CA TRP A 206 23.45 10.34 7.12
C TRP A 206 23.91 9.32 6.07
N SER A 207 23.13 8.27 5.86
CA SER A 207 23.44 7.16 4.98
C SER A 207 22.17 6.48 4.44
N PRO A 208 21.80 6.72 3.17
CA PRO A 208 20.70 6.02 2.53
C PRO A 208 20.85 4.49 2.57
N LYS A 209 22.10 3.99 2.48
CA LYS A 209 22.39 2.56 2.59
C LYS A 209 22.04 2.00 3.97
N ALA A 210 22.39 2.71 5.05
CA ALA A 210 22.06 2.29 6.40
C ALA A 210 20.55 2.33 6.66
N PHE A 211 19.88 3.36 6.16
CA PHE A 211 18.42 3.46 6.18
C PHE A 211 17.77 2.22 5.56
N TRP A 212 18.21 1.78 4.39
CA TRP A 212 17.64 0.62 3.73
C TRP A 212 17.86 -0.68 4.49
N ILE A 213 19.03 -0.87 5.10
CA ILE A 213 19.35 -2.05 5.90
C ILE A 213 18.44 -2.12 7.14
N ILE A 214 18.31 -1.00 7.85
CA ILE A 214 17.45 -0.89 9.03
C ILE A 214 15.98 -1.09 8.63
N LYS A 215 15.52 -0.42 7.56
CA LYS A 215 14.16 -0.58 7.03
C LYS A 215 13.82 -2.02 6.67
N ASN A 216 14.76 -2.78 6.10
CA ASN A 216 14.53 -4.17 5.75
C ASN A 216 14.54 -5.10 6.97
N ARG A 217 15.42 -4.86 7.96
CA ARG A 217 15.43 -5.60 9.23
C ARG A 217 14.12 -5.44 9.99
N ILE A 218 13.57 -4.23 10.01
CA ILE A 218 12.24 -3.92 10.57
C ILE A 218 11.16 -4.79 9.89
N ARG A 219 11.21 -4.90 8.56
CA ARG A 219 10.20 -5.61 7.76
C ARG A 219 10.28 -7.13 7.89
N GLU A 220 11.47 -7.70 8.05
CA GLU A 220 11.75 -9.15 7.92
C GLU A 220 10.99 -10.04 8.92
N PRO A 221 10.94 -9.74 10.23
CA PRO A 221 10.22 -10.57 11.21
C PRO A 221 8.70 -10.64 10.96
N TYR A 222 8.14 -9.68 10.23
CA TYR A 222 6.70 -9.50 10.05
C TYR A 222 6.20 -9.82 8.65
N LEU A 223 7.06 -10.43 7.83
CA LEU A 223 6.62 -11.10 6.62
C LEU A 223 5.69 -12.27 6.94
N ALA A 224 5.78 -12.86 8.14
CA ALA A 224 4.83 -13.84 8.61
C ALA A 224 3.63 -13.12 9.27
N LEU A 225 2.49 -13.05 8.57
CA LEU A 225 1.20 -12.82 9.22
C LEU A 225 0.84 -14.05 10.06
N ASP A 226 0.14 -13.86 11.17
CA ASP A 226 -0.52 -14.97 11.84
C ASP A 226 -1.81 -15.38 11.09
N ASP A 227 -2.31 -16.58 11.37
CA ASP A 227 -3.50 -17.13 10.71
C ASP A 227 -4.76 -16.31 11.00
N ASP A 228 -4.81 -15.63 12.15
CA ASP A 228 -5.95 -14.82 12.59
C ASP A 228 -6.07 -13.54 11.76
N GLU A 229 -4.94 -12.88 11.47
CA GLU A 229 -4.89 -11.71 10.58
C GLU A 229 -5.27 -12.08 9.14
N LEU A 230 -4.81 -13.23 8.64
CA LEU A 230 -5.23 -13.74 7.32
C LEU A 230 -6.73 -14.06 7.27
N GLU A 231 -7.29 -14.62 8.35
CA GLU A 231 -8.74 -14.88 8.46
C GLU A 231 -9.53 -13.57 8.53
N SER A 232 -8.97 -12.50 9.08
CA SER A 232 -9.58 -11.16 9.10
C SER A 232 -9.78 -10.63 7.69
N PHE A 233 -8.73 -10.64 6.85
CA PHE A 233 -8.83 -10.20 5.45
C PHE A 233 -9.83 -11.05 4.66
N TRP A 234 -9.80 -12.37 4.86
CA TRP A 234 -10.78 -13.28 4.26
C TRP A 234 -12.22 -12.92 4.66
N THR A 235 -12.44 -12.66 5.94
CA THR A 235 -13.76 -12.28 6.46
C THR A 235 -14.24 -10.94 5.89
N GLU A 236 -13.34 -9.97 5.69
CA GLU A 236 -13.66 -8.70 5.04
C GLU A 236 -14.13 -8.90 3.59
N ILE A 237 -13.52 -9.82 2.84
CA ILE A 237 -13.98 -10.18 1.48
C ILE A 237 -15.41 -10.71 1.51
N LEU A 238 -15.72 -11.64 2.42
CA LEU A 238 -17.04 -12.26 2.54
C LEU A 238 -18.14 -11.28 2.97
N LYS A 239 -17.79 -10.23 3.72
CA LYS A 239 -18.72 -9.21 4.19
C LYS A 239 -19.09 -8.18 3.12
N ARG A 240 -18.42 -8.18 1.96
CA ARG A 240 -18.74 -7.23 0.88
C ARG A 240 -20.15 -7.48 0.36
N PRO A 241 -21.01 -6.45 0.23
CA PRO A 241 -22.40 -6.61 -0.19
C PRO A 241 -22.55 -7.44 -1.47
N GLU A 242 -21.71 -7.18 -2.46
CA GLU A 242 -21.71 -7.87 -3.75
C GLU A 242 -21.34 -9.37 -3.66
N ILE A 243 -20.52 -9.76 -2.68
CA ILE A 243 -20.17 -11.16 -2.42
C ILE A 243 -21.26 -11.82 -1.58
N HIS A 244 -21.76 -11.11 -0.57
CA HIS A 244 -22.81 -11.60 0.31
C HIS A 244 -24.10 -11.92 -0.47
N GLU A 245 -24.55 -11.00 -1.32
CA GLU A 245 -25.72 -11.18 -2.21
C GLU A 245 -25.54 -12.37 -3.17
N MET A 246 -24.32 -12.62 -3.64
CA MET A 246 -23.98 -13.75 -4.53
C MET A 246 -24.04 -15.11 -3.82
N LEU A 247 -23.70 -15.16 -2.53
CA LEU A 247 -23.68 -16.39 -1.74
C LEU A 247 -25.09 -16.76 -1.23
N GLU A 248 -25.93 -15.76 -0.93
CA GLU A 248 -27.31 -15.98 -0.45
C GLU A 248 -28.32 -16.29 -1.57
N GLY A 249 -27.98 -15.98 -2.83
CA GLY A 249 -28.76 -16.28 -4.04
C GLY A 249 -28.44 -17.62 -4.71
#